data_AF-A0A5E7Q5E2-F1
#
_entry.id   AF-A0A5E7Q5E2-F1
#
_cell.length_a   1.000
_cell.length_b   1.000
_cell.length_c   1.000
_cell.angle_alpha   90.00
_cell.angle_beta   90.00
_cell.angle_gamma   90.00
#
_symmetry.space_group_name_H-M   'P 1'
#
loop_
_entity.id
_entity.type
_entity.pdbx_description
1 polymer ?
#
loop_
_entity_poly.entity_id
_entity_poly.type
_entity_poly.pdbx_seq_one_letter_code
_entity_poly.pdbx_strand_id
1 'polypeptide(L)'
;MRRVFATLKTAFPAWYEKHYGDARAEQLARRVWMTGIQELGDEAVNRGLQRMVRECKFPPSPCDFMDLCRRVDDLPSEEQAWDEALRGTYSHNAVRIAAEATSTFDLQSGTHKDKALRQRFERNYAIVTRRAQTGQPLEGRIAHGIGSDSMRPREQVQLEHSHREVEARVIAQGIPVNAQSARAMLLAKLGIRRDGHV
;
A
#
# COMPACT_ATOMS: atom_id res chain seq x y z
N MET A 1 -16.58 5.20 16.81
CA MET A 1 -17.88 5.93 16.81
C MET A 1 -18.31 6.50 18.17
N ARG A 2 -18.36 5.72 19.26
CA ARG A 2 -18.83 6.19 20.59
C ARG A 2 -18.12 7.47 21.07
N ARG A 3 -16.80 7.54 20.87
CA ARG A 3 -15.95 8.68 21.27
C ARG A 3 -16.31 9.97 20.53
N VAL A 4 -16.66 9.89 19.25
CA VAL A 4 -17.04 11.06 18.43
C VAL A 4 -18.32 11.69 18.95
N PHE A 5 -19.37 10.88 19.14
CA PHE A 5 -20.66 11.38 19.63
C PHE A 5 -20.59 11.80 21.11
N ALA A 6 -19.77 11.14 21.93
CA ALA A 6 -19.48 11.61 23.29
C ALA A 6 -18.80 13.00 23.29
N THR A 7 -17.85 13.22 22.38
CA THR A 7 -17.17 14.52 22.23
C THR A 7 -18.14 15.58 21.70
N LEU A 8 -18.98 15.26 20.71
CA LEU A 8 -20.01 16.19 20.22
C LEU A 8 -21.01 16.57 21.32
N LYS A 9 -21.45 15.60 22.13
CA LYS A 9 -22.38 15.82 23.25
C LYS A 9 -21.78 16.71 24.33
N THR A 10 -20.47 16.61 24.57
CA THR A 10 -19.77 17.41 25.61
C THR A 10 -19.35 18.79 25.11
N ALA A 11 -18.83 18.89 23.88
CA ALA A 11 -18.35 20.15 23.31
C ALA A 11 -19.46 21.02 22.73
N PHE A 12 -20.56 20.43 22.22
CA PHE A 12 -21.65 21.13 21.57
C PHE A 12 -23.04 20.68 22.08
N PRO A 13 -23.31 20.78 23.40
CA PRO A 13 -24.47 20.14 24.03
C PRO A 13 -25.82 20.62 23.47
N ALA A 14 -26.01 21.94 23.29
CA ALA A 14 -27.28 22.49 22.81
C ALA A 14 -27.58 22.10 21.36
N TRP A 15 -26.54 22.03 20.51
CA TRP A 15 -26.70 21.59 19.12
C TRP A 15 -26.95 20.08 19.05
N TYR A 16 -26.24 19.30 19.88
CA TYR A 16 -26.41 17.87 19.97
C TYR A 16 -27.85 17.50 20.34
N GLU A 17 -28.41 18.12 21.37
CA GLU A 17 -29.79 17.85 21.80
C GLU A 17 -30.80 18.15 20.69
N LYS A 18 -30.61 19.26 19.97
CA LYS A 18 -31.49 19.68 18.88
C LYS A 18 -31.52 18.70 17.70
N HIS A 19 -30.38 18.11 17.34
CA HIS A 19 -30.25 17.30 16.11
C HIS A 19 -30.17 15.80 16.38
N TYR A 20 -29.71 15.39 17.56
CA TYR A 20 -29.46 14.00 17.96
C TYR A 20 -30.10 13.64 19.32
N GLY A 21 -30.96 14.47 19.90
CA GLY A 21 -31.64 14.17 21.17
C GLY A 21 -32.58 12.96 21.09
N ASP A 22 -33.14 12.67 19.91
CA ASP A 22 -33.90 11.44 19.67
C ASP A 22 -32.98 10.24 19.41
N ALA A 23 -33.26 9.11 20.06
CA ALA A 23 -32.46 7.90 19.97
C ALA A 23 -32.38 7.33 18.54
N ARG A 24 -33.46 7.44 17.76
CA ARG A 24 -33.49 6.97 16.37
C ARG A 24 -32.67 7.91 15.47
N ALA A 25 -32.79 9.22 15.65
CA ALA A 25 -31.97 10.22 14.96
C ALA A 25 -30.48 10.00 15.24
N GLU A 26 -30.11 9.79 16.51
CA GLU A 26 -28.72 9.53 16.90
C GLU A 26 -28.18 8.24 16.25
N GLN A 27 -28.96 7.16 16.24
CA GLN A 27 -28.55 5.89 15.65
C GLN A 27 -28.35 5.99 14.13
N LEU A 28 -29.19 6.77 13.42
CA LEU A 28 -29.01 7.03 11.99
C LEU A 28 -27.77 7.88 11.73
N ALA A 29 -27.57 8.94 12.50
CA ALA A 29 -26.39 9.79 12.38
C ALA A 29 -25.10 9.00 12.62
N ARG A 30 -25.06 8.14 13.65
CA ARG A 30 -23.91 7.25 13.89
C ARG A 30 -23.58 6.39 12.67
N ARG A 31 -24.59 5.84 11.97
CA ARG A 31 -24.37 5.05 10.75
C ARG A 31 -23.76 5.88 9.62
N VAL A 32 -24.27 7.10 9.39
CA VAL A 32 -23.74 8.01 8.36
C VAL A 32 -22.29 8.42 8.69
N TRP A 33 -21.99 8.72 9.94
CA TRP A 33 -20.62 9.06 10.33
C TRP A 33 -19.67 7.86 10.24
N MET A 34 -20.15 6.63 10.48
CA MET A 34 -19.30 5.44 10.35
C MET A 34 -18.84 5.19 8.91
N THR A 35 -19.63 5.52 7.88
CA THR A 35 -19.21 5.27 6.49
C THR A 35 -17.98 6.08 6.10
N GLY A 36 -17.79 7.28 6.67
CA GLY A 36 -16.59 8.09 6.45
C GLY A 36 -15.43 7.72 7.38
N ILE A 37 -15.71 7.41 8.64
CA ILE A 37 -14.67 7.17 9.65
C ILE A 37 -14.05 5.77 9.56
N GLN A 38 -14.74 4.79 8.97
CA GLN A 38 -14.24 3.41 8.86
C GLN A 38 -12.87 3.30 8.15
N GLU A 39 -12.52 4.26 7.30
CA GLU A 39 -11.24 4.30 6.57
C GLU A 39 -10.10 4.92 7.39
N LEU A 40 -10.42 5.53 8.54
CA LEU A 40 -9.48 6.21 9.42
C LEU A 40 -9.08 5.32 10.59
N GLY A 41 -7.78 5.29 10.88
CA GLY A 41 -7.23 4.72 12.10
C GLY A 41 -7.54 5.56 13.33
N ASP A 42 -7.43 4.95 14.51
CA ASP A 42 -7.77 5.59 15.79
C ASP A 42 -6.97 6.88 16.04
N GLU A 43 -5.71 6.96 15.60
CA GLU A 43 -4.90 8.18 15.74
C GLU A 43 -5.44 9.36 14.95
N ALA A 44 -5.88 9.14 13.70
CA ALA A 44 -6.46 10.20 12.88
C ALA A 44 -7.76 10.72 13.50
N VAL A 45 -8.60 9.80 14.03
CA VAL A 45 -9.81 10.17 14.75
C VAL A 45 -9.47 10.97 16.01
N ASN A 46 -8.44 10.57 16.78
CA ASN A 46 -8.02 11.30 17.98
C ASN A 46 -7.59 12.73 17.67
N ARG A 47 -6.78 12.92 16.62
CA ARG A 47 -6.37 14.25 16.16
C ARG A 47 -7.57 15.09 15.74
N GLY A 48 -8.47 14.51 14.94
CA GLY A 48 -9.69 15.20 14.51
C GLY A 48 -10.57 15.63 15.69
N LEU A 49 -10.71 14.78 16.71
CA LEU A 49 -11.46 15.13 17.93
C LEU A 49 -10.81 16.28 18.70
N GLN A 50 -9.48 16.27 18.86
CA GLN A 50 -8.79 17.37 19.54
C GLN A 50 -8.93 18.68 18.77
N ARG A 51 -8.78 18.66 17.44
CA ARG A 51 -8.97 19.85 16.61
C ARG A 51 -10.41 20.35 16.64
N MET A 52 -11.38 19.45 16.56
CA MET A 52 -12.80 19.80 16.64
C MET A 52 -13.11 20.61 17.90
N VAL A 53 -12.55 20.22 19.05
CA VAL A 53 -12.75 20.94 20.33
C VAL A 53 -12.02 22.28 20.36
N ARG A 54 -10.86 22.40 19.70
CA ARG A 54 -10.01 23.61 19.75
C ARG A 54 -10.36 24.66 18.69
N GLU A 55 -10.72 24.22 17.48
CA GLU A 55 -10.84 25.06 16.29
C GLU A 55 -12.30 25.35 15.94
N CYS A 56 -13.23 24.44 16.21
CA CYS A 56 -14.61 24.58 15.75
C CYS A 56 -15.49 25.32 16.76
N LYS A 57 -16.12 26.41 16.32
CA LYS A 57 -17.16 27.14 17.11
C LYS A 57 -18.52 26.45 17.06
N PHE A 58 -18.76 25.68 16.00
CA PHE A 58 -19.98 24.91 15.77
C PHE A 58 -19.59 23.48 15.41
N PRO A 59 -20.45 22.48 15.69
CA PRO A 59 -20.13 21.10 15.35
C PRO A 59 -19.94 20.94 13.83
N PRO A 60 -18.85 20.28 13.40
CA PRO A 60 -18.54 20.11 11.99
C PRO A 60 -19.52 19.14 11.32
N SER A 61 -19.67 19.27 10.00
CA SER A 61 -20.29 18.20 9.21
C SER A 61 -19.39 16.95 9.21
N PRO A 62 -19.92 15.75 8.85
CA PRO A 62 -19.09 14.56 8.71
C PRO A 62 -17.91 14.77 7.75
N CYS A 63 -18.10 15.53 6.67
CA CYS A 63 -17.04 15.85 5.70
C CYS A 63 -15.96 16.74 6.33
N ASP A 64 -16.37 17.83 6.96
CA ASP A 64 -15.41 18.75 7.60
C ASP A 64 -14.63 18.03 8.72
N PHE A 65 -15.28 17.12 9.45
CA PHE A 65 -14.61 16.32 10.47
C PHE A 65 -13.57 15.38 9.87
N MET A 66 -13.82 14.79 8.70
CA MET A 66 -12.81 13.97 8.01
C MET A 66 -11.59 14.79 7.61
N ASP A 67 -11.78 16.04 7.18
CA ASP A 67 -10.67 16.94 6.83
C ASP A 67 -9.85 17.31 8.07
N LEU A 68 -10.50 17.52 9.23
CA LEU A 68 -9.82 17.70 10.50
C LEU A 68 -9.00 16.47 10.93
N CYS A 69 -9.52 15.26 10.67
CA CYS A 69 -8.79 14.02 10.97
C CYS A 69 -7.54 13.84 10.10
N ARG A 70 -7.63 14.22 8.82
CA ARG A 70 -6.57 14.06 7.83
C ARG A 70 -5.46 15.11 7.91
N ARG A 71 -5.71 16.25 8.55
CA ARG A 71 -4.70 17.32 8.67
C ARG A 71 -3.55 16.89 9.59
N VAL A 72 -2.35 16.84 9.04
CA VAL A 72 -1.08 16.60 9.75
C VAL A 72 -0.21 17.84 9.55
N ASP A 73 0.10 18.57 10.62
CA ASP A 73 0.74 19.90 10.52
C ASP A 73 2.28 19.80 10.37
N ASP A 74 2.89 18.70 10.83
CA ASP A 74 4.35 18.55 10.91
C ASP A 74 4.97 17.84 9.69
N LEU A 75 4.23 17.70 8.59
CA LEU A 75 4.72 17.00 7.40
C LEU A 75 5.48 17.95 6.47
N PRO A 76 6.74 17.64 6.09
CA PRO A 76 7.50 18.48 5.16
C PRO A 76 6.90 18.45 3.74
N SER A 77 7.19 19.48 2.95
CA SER A 77 6.84 19.46 1.53
C SER A 77 7.61 18.38 0.77
N GLU A 78 7.13 17.97 -0.40
CA GLU A 78 7.81 16.95 -1.21
C GLU A 78 9.24 17.35 -1.57
N GLU A 79 9.47 18.63 -1.87
CA GLU A 79 10.80 19.16 -2.17
C GLU A 79 11.71 19.15 -0.93
N GLN A 80 11.21 19.58 0.23
CA GLN A 80 11.97 19.54 1.48
C GLN A 80 12.31 18.10 1.88
N ALA A 81 11.34 17.20 1.77
CA ALA A 81 11.53 15.78 2.06
C ALA A 81 12.58 15.15 1.13
N TRP A 82 12.60 15.53 -0.15
CA TRP A 82 13.62 15.08 -1.11
C TRP A 82 15.01 15.57 -0.74
N ASP A 83 15.15 16.84 -0.40
CA ASP A 83 16.43 17.45 -0.01
C ASP A 83 16.98 16.84 1.30
N GLU A 84 16.09 16.56 2.26
CA GLU A 84 16.40 15.82 3.49
C GLU A 84 16.82 14.38 3.21
N ALA A 85 16.14 13.70 2.29
CA ALA A 85 16.44 12.33 1.91
C ALA A 85 17.82 12.18 1.27
N LEU A 86 18.21 13.11 0.39
CA LEU A 86 19.54 13.15 -0.21
C LEU A 86 20.64 13.45 0.82
N ARG A 87 20.36 14.32 1.81
CA ARG A 87 21.32 14.64 2.88
C ARG A 87 21.44 13.55 3.95
N GLY A 88 20.47 12.64 4.03
CA GLY A 88 20.40 11.62 5.08
C GLY A 88 20.04 12.18 6.46
N THR A 89 19.48 13.39 6.53
CA THR A 89 19.05 14.04 7.77
C THR A 89 17.54 14.25 7.72
N TYR A 90 16.79 13.56 8.58
CA TYR A 90 15.33 13.51 8.51
C TYR A 90 14.68 14.37 9.60
N SER A 91 13.85 15.33 9.22
CA SER A 91 13.06 16.15 10.15
C SER A 91 11.82 15.40 10.66
N HIS A 92 11.26 14.51 9.85
CA HIS A 92 10.05 13.76 10.16
C HIS A 92 10.22 12.26 9.87
N ASN A 93 9.62 11.41 10.70
CA ASN A 93 9.67 9.95 10.52
C ASN A 93 9.13 9.48 9.16
N ALA A 94 8.18 10.22 8.58
CA ALA A 94 7.66 9.94 7.24
C ALA A 94 8.76 10.02 6.16
N VAL A 95 9.68 10.99 6.27
CA VAL A 95 10.80 11.16 5.33
C VAL A 95 11.78 10.00 5.49
N ARG A 96 12.11 9.63 6.73
CA ARG A 96 12.98 8.49 7.03
C ARG A 96 12.44 7.19 6.42
N ILE A 97 11.17 6.88 6.64
CA ILE A 97 10.53 5.65 6.14
C ILE A 97 10.45 5.67 4.60
N ALA A 98 10.15 6.83 4.00
CA ALA A 98 10.15 6.97 2.54
C ALA A 98 11.56 6.78 1.94
N ALA A 99 12.60 7.28 2.62
CA ALA A 99 13.99 7.10 2.21
C ALA A 99 14.43 5.63 2.31
N GLU A 100 14.13 4.97 3.43
CA GLU A 100 14.38 3.54 3.64
C GLU A 100 13.69 2.67 2.58
N ALA A 101 12.45 3.00 2.23
CA ALA A 101 11.70 2.28 1.18
C ALA A 101 12.22 2.54 -0.25
N THR A 102 12.99 3.62 -0.46
CA THR A 102 13.57 3.95 -1.76
C THR A 102 14.95 3.32 -1.97
N SER A 103 15.73 3.16 -0.89
CA SER A 103 17.16 2.78 -0.81
C SER A 103 17.98 3.98 -0.32
N THR A 104 18.43 3.92 0.93
CA THR A 104 19.33 4.94 1.51
C THR A 104 20.67 5.00 0.79
N PHE A 105 21.14 3.87 0.26
CA PHE A 105 22.37 3.80 -0.54
C PHE A 105 22.22 4.58 -1.85
N ASP A 106 21.13 4.34 -2.59
CA ASP A 106 20.86 5.02 -3.86
C ASP A 106 20.72 6.53 -3.62
N LEU A 107 20.06 6.93 -2.54
CA LEU A 107 19.90 8.34 -2.14
C LEU A 107 21.22 9.02 -1.77
N GLN A 108 22.12 8.34 -1.06
CA GLN A 108 23.43 8.89 -0.70
C GLN A 108 24.38 9.03 -1.91
N SER A 109 24.26 8.13 -2.88
CA SER A 109 25.02 8.20 -4.14
C SER A 109 24.36 9.10 -5.20
N GLY A 110 23.10 9.47 -4.98
CA GLY A 110 22.26 10.20 -5.91
C GLY A 110 22.57 11.69 -5.96
N THR A 111 22.07 12.34 -7.01
CA THR A 111 22.10 13.80 -7.14
C THR A 111 20.70 14.34 -7.43
N HIS A 112 20.46 15.63 -7.21
CA HIS A 112 19.17 16.26 -7.51
C HIS A 112 18.72 16.12 -8.99
N LYS A 113 19.64 15.78 -9.90
CA LYS A 113 19.36 15.58 -11.32
C LYS A 113 18.81 14.19 -11.66
N ASP A 114 18.88 13.24 -10.73
CA ASP A 114 18.37 11.89 -10.95
C ASP A 114 16.83 11.84 -10.87
N LYS A 115 16.20 12.04 -12.03
CA LYS A 115 14.73 12.05 -12.15
C LYS A 115 14.10 10.72 -11.78
N ALA A 116 14.76 9.59 -12.08
CA ALA A 116 14.20 8.28 -11.81
C ALA A 116 14.19 7.98 -10.31
N LEU A 117 15.29 8.34 -9.62
CA LEU A 117 15.38 8.22 -8.17
C LEU A 117 14.38 9.15 -7.46
N ARG A 118 14.27 10.40 -7.92
CA ARG A 118 13.30 11.37 -7.39
C ARG A 118 11.86 10.88 -7.51
N GLN A 119 11.46 10.36 -8.67
CA GLN A 119 10.09 9.82 -8.86
C GLN A 119 9.78 8.64 -7.93
N ARG A 120 10.75 7.75 -7.68
CA ARG A 120 10.58 6.64 -6.73
C ARG A 120 10.38 7.15 -5.31
N PHE A 121 11.21 8.12 -4.90
CA PHE A 121 11.10 8.76 -3.60
C PHE A 121 9.76 9.47 -3.43
N GLU A 122 9.38 10.34 -4.37
CA GLU A 122 8.11 11.10 -4.32
C GLU A 122 6.91 10.15 -4.20
N ARG A 123 6.89 9.06 -4.96
CA ARG A 123 5.85 8.02 -4.84
C ARG A 123 5.81 7.42 -3.44
N ASN A 124 6.97 7.01 -2.91
CA ASN A 124 7.07 6.40 -1.58
C ASN A 124 6.64 7.39 -0.50
N TYR A 125 7.08 8.64 -0.60
CA TYR A 125 6.71 9.71 0.30
C TYR A 125 5.21 9.98 0.27
N ALA A 126 4.59 10.09 -0.90
CA ALA A 126 3.15 10.26 -1.04
C ALA A 126 2.34 9.13 -0.38
N ILE A 127 2.82 7.88 -0.45
CA ILE A 127 2.19 6.73 0.22
C ILE A 127 2.29 6.86 1.73
N VAL A 128 3.47 7.20 2.26
CA VAL A 128 3.68 7.35 3.71
C VAL A 128 2.89 8.54 4.25
N THR A 129 2.85 9.65 3.52
CA THR A 129 2.02 10.82 3.82
C THR A 129 0.55 10.44 3.90
N ARG A 130 0.04 9.67 2.94
CA ARG A 130 -1.34 9.19 2.98
C ARG A 130 -1.60 8.31 4.21
N ARG A 131 -0.67 7.42 4.59
CA ARG A 131 -0.78 6.61 5.81
C ARG A 131 -0.80 7.47 7.07
N ALA A 132 0.05 8.49 7.15
CA ALA A 132 0.06 9.45 8.25
C ALA A 132 -1.30 10.17 8.37
N GLN A 133 -1.84 10.65 7.25
CA GLN A 133 -3.13 11.33 7.19
C GLN A 133 -4.29 10.42 7.62
N THR A 134 -4.29 9.15 7.20
CA THR A 134 -5.33 8.19 7.60
C THR A 134 -5.12 7.58 8.98
N GLY A 135 -3.97 7.84 9.64
CA GLY A 135 -3.67 7.25 10.96
C GLY A 135 -3.36 5.76 10.89
N GLN A 136 -2.90 5.28 9.74
CA GLN A 136 -2.36 3.93 9.59
C GLN A 136 -0.91 3.89 10.09
N PRO A 137 -0.42 2.73 10.56
CA PRO A 137 0.99 2.57 10.93
C PRO A 137 1.90 3.01 9.79
N LEU A 138 2.87 3.87 10.11
CA LEU A 138 3.85 4.34 9.14
C LEU A 138 4.80 3.20 8.73
N GLU A 139 5.14 2.34 9.71
CA GLU A 139 5.95 1.15 9.52
C GLU A 139 5.14 0.05 8.85
N GLY A 140 5.47 -0.24 7.59
CA GLY A 140 4.85 -1.31 6.82
C GLY A 140 5.44 -1.34 5.42
N ARG A 141 5.67 -2.54 4.87
CA ARG A 141 6.25 -2.71 3.52
C ARG A 141 5.46 -1.84 2.53
N ILE A 142 6.14 -0.91 1.87
CA ILE A 142 5.57 -0.20 0.73
C ILE A 142 5.55 -1.23 -0.41
N ALA A 143 4.36 -1.53 -0.92
CA ALA A 143 4.22 -2.46 -2.03
C ALA A 143 5.01 -1.92 -3.23
N HIS A 144 6.04 -2.65 -3.61
CA HIS A 144 6.79 -2.40 -4.82
C HIS A 144 5.88 -2.78 -5.99
N GLY A 145 5.91 -2.01 -7.08
CA GLY A 145 5.18 -2.39 -8.28
C GLY A 145 5.64 -3.77 -8.75
N ILE A 146 4.74 -4.53 -9.38
CA ILE A 146 5.14 -5.75 -10.09
C ILE A 146 6.18 -5.32 -11.13
N GLY A 147 7.40 -5.84 -11.02
CA GLY A 147 8.48 -5.50 -11.94
C GLY A 147 8.10 -5.83 -13.38
N SER A 148 8.46 -4.96 -14.31
CA SER A 148 8.34 -5.27 -15.74
C SER A 148 9.44 -6.24 -16.15
N ASP A 149 9.16 -7.14 -17.09
CA ASP A 149 10.16 -8.03 -17.69
C ASP A 149 11.36 -7.27 -18.28
N SER A 150 11.16 -6.01 -18.66
CA SER A 150 12.21 -5.09 -19.10
C SER A 150 13.26 -4.76 -18.03
N MET A 151 12.96 -4.98 -16.75
CA MET A 151 13.87 -4.78 -15.62
C MET A 151 14.61 -6.05 -15.21
N ARG A 152 14.32 -7.19 -15.84
CA ARG A 152 14.99 -8.47 -15.57
C ARG A 152 16.25 -8.59 -16.44
N PRO A 153 17.32 -9.27 -15.97
CA PRO A 153 18.48 -9.56 -16.82
C PRO A 153 18.05 -10.22 -18.12
N ARG A 154 18.53 -9.70 -19.26
CA ARG A 154 18.12 -10.17 -20.60
C ARG A 154 18.37 -11.67 -20.79
N GLU A 155 19.46 -12.16 -20.22
CA GLU A 155 19.83 -13.58 -20.18
C GLU A 155 18.77 -14.45 -19.49
N GLN A 156 18.21 -14.00 -18.37
CA GLN A 156 17.16 -14.72 -17.66
C GLN A 156 15.86 -14.77 -18.49
N VAL A 157 15.49 -13.66 -19.11
CA VAL A 157 14.31 -13.58 -19.99
C VAL A 157 14.47 -14.49 -21.21
N GLN A 158 15.66 -14.51 -21.81
CA GLN A 158 15.97 -15.36 -22.96
C GLN A 158 15.93 -16.85 -22.60
N LEU A 159 16.47 -17.22 -21.43
CA LEU A 159 16.45 -18.60 -20.94
C LEU A 159 15.01 -19.09 -20.73
N GLU A 160 14.18 -18.29 -20.05
CA GLU A 160 12.76 -18.62 -19.87
C GLU A 160 12.02 -18.76 -21.20
N HIS A 161 12.28 -17.87 -22.17
CA HIS A 161 11.72 -17.97 -23.51
C HIS A 161 12.14 -19.28 -24.18
N SER A 162 13.43 -19.61 -24.11
CA SER A 162 13.97 -20.84 -24.71
C SER A 162 13.35 -22.10 -24.08
N HIS A 163 13.15 -22.11 -22.76
CA HIS A 163 12.52 -23.21 -22.05
C HIS A 163 11.06 -23.38 -22.48
N ARG A 164 10.30 -22.27 -22.58
CA ARG A 164 8.91 -22.30 -23.06
C ARG A 164 8.80 -22.83 -24.48
N GLU A 165 9.72 -22.44 -25.38
CA GLU A 165 9.74 -22.99 -26.74
C GLU A 165 10.04 -24.49 -26.77
N VAL A 166 10.99 -24.95 -25.96
CA VAL A 166 11.32 -26.37 -25.84
C VAL A 166 10.12 -27.16 -25.31
N GLU A 167 9.49 -26.68 -24.25
CA GLU A 167 8.27 -27.29 -23.69
C GLU A 167 7.14 -27.35 -24.72
N ALA A 168 6.90 -26.27 -25.45
CA ALA A 168 5.89 -26.23 -26.51
C ALA A 168 6.18 -27.25 -27.63
N ARG A 169 7.45 -27.42 -28.01
CA ARG A 169 7.86 -28.44 -28.99
C ARG A 169 7.68 -29.86 -28.46
N VAL A 170 8.02 -30.11 -27.19
CA VAL A 170 7.84 -31.41 -26.53
C VAL A 170 6.35 -31.79 -26.48
N ILE A 171 5.49 -30.83 -26.11
CA ILE A 171 4.03 -31.00 -26.10
C ILE A 171 3.50 -31.27 -27.52
N ALA A 172 3.92 -30.49 -28.51
CA ALA A 172 3.49 -30.65 -29.90
C ALA A 172 3.91 -32.00 -30.51
N GLN A 173 5.04 -32.55 -30.08
CA GLN A 173 5.51 -33.89 -30.48
C GLN A 173 4.76 -35.03 -29.76
N GLY A 174 3.82 -34.70 -28.87
CA GLY A 174 3.05 -35.69 -28.11
C GLY A 174 3.92 -36.49 -27.14
N ILE A 175 5.07 -35.96 -26.73
CA ILE A 175 5.96 -36.64 -25.79
C ILE A 175 5.27 -36.68 -24.42
N PRO A 176 5.12 -37.87 -23.80
CA PRO A 176 4.46 -37.98 -22.52
C PRO A 176 5.27 -37.32 -21.40
N VAL A 177 4.59 -36.61 -20.51
CA VAL A 177 5.20 -35.96 -19.33
C VAL A 177 5.57 -36.95 -18.22
N ASN A 178 5.02 -38.17 -18.22
CA ASN A 178 5.32 -39.21 -17.24
C ASN A 178 6.46 -40.11 -17.74
N ALA A 179 7.45 -40.35 -16.87
CA ALA A 179 8.60 -41.21 -17.14
C ALA A 179 8.22 -42.64 -17.60
N GLN A 180 7.15 -43.23 -17.04
CA GLN A 180 6.72 -44.59 -17.39
C GLN A 180 6.19 -44.65 -18.83
N SER A 181 5.36 -43.70 -19.24
CA SER A 181 4.81 -43.64 -20.59
C SER A 181 5.84 -43.18 -21.63
N ALA A 182 6.74 -42.26 -21.25
CA ALA A 182 7.87 -41.88 -22.09
C ALA A 182 8.81 -43.08 -22.35
N ARG A 183 9.10 -43.89 -21.32
CA ARG A 183 9.87 -45.12 -21.47
C ARG A 183 9.18 -46.14 -22.35
N ALA A 184 7.88 -46.37 -22.17
CA ALA A 184 7.11 -47.29 -23.00
C ALA A 184 7.10 -46.85 -24.47
N MET A 185 6.89 -45.56 -24.73
CA MET A 185 6.95 -44.98 -26.08
C MET A 185 8.33 -45.16 -26.72
N LEU A 186 9.41 -44.91 -25.96
CA LEU A 186 10.79 -45.08 -26.44
C LEU A 186 11.11 -46.54 -26.78
N LEU A 187 10.74 -47.48 -25.91
CA LEU A 187 10.93 -48.93 -26.16
C LEU A 187 10.15 -49.40 -27.39
N ALA A 188 8.91 -48.92 -27.57
CA ALA A 188 8.10 -49.21 -28.74
C ALA A 188 8.73 -48.65 -30.04
N LYS A 189 9.24 -47.41 -30.01
CA LYS A 189 9.90 -46.77 -31.17
C LYS A 189 11.22 -47.45 -31.55
N LEU A 190 11.97 -47.96 -30.58
CA LEU A 190 13.24 -48.65 -30.80
C LEU A 190 13.06 -50.15 -31.14
N GLY A 191 11.82 -50.66 -31.17
CA GLY A 191 11.54 -52.06 -31.47
C GLY A 191 12.04 -53.05 -30.40
N ILE A 192 12.34 -52.56 -29.19
CA ILE A 192 12.88 -53.37 -28.10
C ILE A 192 11.71 -53.94 -27.29
N ARG A 193 11.46 -55.25 -27.42
CA ARG A 193 10.55 -55.97 -26.53
C ARG A 193 11.33 -56.46 -25.32
N ARG A 194 11.02 -55.92 -24.14
CA ARG A 194 11.44 -56.50 -22.87
C ARG A 194 10.24 -57.26 -22.31
N ASP A 195 10.01 -58.46 -22.82
CA ASP A 195 9.06 -59.38 -22.22
C ASP A 195 9.70 -59.93 -20.92
N GLY A 196 9.11 -59.58 -19.78
CA GLY A 196 9.50 -60.08 -18.46
C GLY A 196 10.30 -59.07 -17.62
N HIS A 197 9.59 -58.36 -16.75
CA HIS A 197 9.57 -58.62 -15.31
C HIS A 197 8.67 -57.58 -14.64
N VAL A 198 7.89 -58.07 -13.66
CA VAL A 198 6.98 -57.36 -12.74
C VAL A 198 7.55 -56.04 -12.25
#